data_AF-A0A1Y2EWX5-F1
#
_entry.id   AF-A0A1Y2EWX5-F1
#
_cell.length_a   1.000
_cell.length_b   1.000
_cell.length_c   1.000
_cell.angle_alpha   90.00
_cell.angle_beta   90.00
_cell.angle_gamma   90.00
#
_symmetry.space_group_name_H-M   'P 1'
#
loop_
_entity.id
_entity.type
_entity.pdbx_description
1 polymer ?
#
loop_
_entity_poly.entity_id
_entity_poly.type
_entity_poly.pdbx_seq_one_letter_code
_entity_poly.pdbx_strand_id
1 'polypeptide(L)'
;MVHLHRLFQLYADFPQVSQANVQNIFKAELSFYSPTFVALEEAILKTEAERGWKLMASSRKPGKGKGREIACLELETEKSWLSKNLRSIKAEKEKAAEAARKAEEEIASGAFFECGCCYGDSALSTLVMCSNGCQFCTECFTNLVASQVGLRKFVLPCMSVDGCASSFPEAEAERVLPPITMAALHKIKQEKEVDLADLEGLEKCPFCPFAMVLDNEHERLFNCQREDCGIVSCRQCKKEDHLPKTCAEMDSDRKIDGIHRVEEAMSEALIRRCPNAKCGEPYVKEDGCNKITCPSCRAVSCYICGIIVEGYSHFKNAGSNYTGPVKSTSNCELWDDSAKRNFQDVSSSTLVRLWLEQSLTLLSLAFSPFHPFLYRI
;
A
#
# COMPACT_ATOMS: atom_id res chain seq x y z
N MET A 1 -12.19 18.19 -13.94
CA MET A 1 -12.42 19.67 -13.89
C MET A 1 -11.86 20.32 -12.62
N VAL A 2 -11.97 19.71 -11.43
CA VAL A 2 -11.48 20.28 -10.15
C VAL A 2 -9.98 20.62 -10.15
N HIS A 3 -9.11 19.70 -10.61
CA HIS A 3 -7.66 19.93 -10.64
C HIS A 3 -7.23 21.17 -11.43
N LEU A 4 -7.99 21.53 -12.47
CA LEU A 4 -7.68 22.68 -13.31
C LEU A 4 -7.92 24.00 -12.57
N HIS A 5 -8.96 24.07 -11.74
CA HIS A 5 -9.26 25.25 -10.91
C HIS A 5 -8.19 25.47 -9.83
N ARG A 6 -7.77 24.40 -9.15
CA ARG A 6 -6.67 24.46 -8.16
C ARG A 6 -5.39 24.99 -8.80
N LEU A 7 -5.05 24.47 -9.97
CA LEU A 7 -3.84 24.85 -10.68
C LEU A 7 -3.87 26.30 -11.19
N PHE A 8 -5.01 26.76 -11.72
CA PHE A 8 -5.17 28.16 -12.13
C PHE A 8 -5.05 29.12 -10.96
N GLN A 9 -5.62 28.75 -9.81
CA GLN A 9 -5.49 29.52 -8.59
C GLN A 9 -4.02 29.62 -8.15
N LEU A 10 -3.28 28.50 -8.12
CA LEU A 10 -1.85 28.50 -7.79
C LEU A 10 -1.02 29.36 -8.76
N TYR A 11 -1.38 29.43 -10.04
CA TYR A 11 -0.72 30.33 -10.98
C TYR A 11 -0.93 31.80 -10.65
N ALA A 12 -2.09 32.16 -10.09
CA ALA A 12 -2.42 33.49 -9.65
C ALA A 12 -1.74 33.84 -8.32
N ASP A 13 -1.66 32.89 -7.38
CA ASP A 13 -1.04 33.10 -6.07
C ASP A 13 0.50 33.18 -6.16
N PHE A 14 1.11 32.44 -7.10
CA PHE A 14 2.55 32.40 -7.29
C PHE A 14 2.97 32.90 -8.68
N PRO A 15 2.78 34.19 -9.01
CA PRO A 15 3.01 34.73 -10.36
C PRO A 15 4.50 34.77 -10.75
N GLN A 16 5.40 34.66 -9.77
CA GLN A 16 6.86 34.66 -9.95
C GLN A 16 7.43 33.26 -10.25
N VAL A 17 6.69 32.18 -9.98
CA VAL A 17 7.15 30.80 -10.21
C VAL A 17 6.63 30.34 -11.57
N SER A 18 7.47 29.85 -12.49
CA SER A 18 7.04 29.40 -13.83
C SER A 18 5.88 28.39 -13.80
N GLN A 19 5.01 28.38 -14.82
CA GLN A 19 3.83 27.49 -14.82
C GLN A 19 4.24 26.01 -14.80
N ALA A 20 5.33 25.67 -15.49
CA ALA A 20 5.90 24.34 -15.48
C ALA A 20 6.33 23.91 -14.07
N ASN A 21 6.97 24.80 -13.30
CA ASN A 21 7.39 24.48 -11.93
C ASN A 21 6.20 24.33 -10.99
N VAL A 22 5.19 25.21 -11.10
CA VAL A 22 3.94 25.06 -10.34
C VAL A 22 3.26 23.73 -10.67
N GLN A 23 3.20 23.33 -11.95
CA GLN A 23 2.63 22.04 -12.36
C GLN A 23 3.40 20.85 -11.80
N ASN A 24 4.73 20.91 -11.78
CA ASN A 24 5.56 19.83 -11.27
C ASN A 24 5.36 19.63 -9.77
N ILE A 25 5.36 20.72 -8.99
CA ILE A 25 5.11 20.66 -7.54
C ILE A 25 3.66 20.23 -7.28
N PHE A 26 2.69 20.74 -8.05
CA PHE A 26 1.29 20.33 -7.93
C PHE A 26 1.09 18.83 -8.17
N LYS A 27 1.82 18.24 -9.13
CA LYS A 27 1.79 16.79 -9.35
C LYS A 27 2.47 16.00 -8.22
N ALA A 28 3.59 16.50 -7.69
CA ALA A 28 4.29 15.88 -6.57
C ALA A 28 3.40 15.84 -5.31
N GLU A 29 2.64 16.90 -5.07
CA GLU A 29 1.71 17.04 -3.95
C GLU A 29 0.29 16.48 -4.24
N LEU A 30 0.23 15.44 -5.08
CA LEU A 30 -1.01 14.69 -5.40
C LEU A 30 -2.18 15.56 -5.92
N SER A 31 -1.88 16.69 -6.55
CA SER A 31 -2.87 17.62 -7.12
C SER A 31 -3.83 18.25 -6.10
N PHE A 32 -3.37 18.43 -4.85
CA PHE A 32 -4.03 19.21 -3.81
C PHE A 32 -3.53 20.65 -3.79
N TYR A 33 -4.41 21.61 -3.49
CA TYR A 33 -4.05 23.03 -3.44
C TYR A 33 -3.23 23.36 -2.19
N SER A 34 -3.71 22.94 -1.01
CA SER A 34 -3.11 23.34 0.27
C SER A 34 -1.65 22.87 0.47
N PRO A 35 -1.29 21.60 0.21
CA PRO A 35 0.11 21.16 0.33
C PRO A 35 1.02 21.83 -0.70
N THR A 36 0.54 21.97 -1.95
CA THR A 36 1.27 22.67 -3.03
C THR A 36 1.56 24.12 -2.68
N PHE A 37 0.60 24.83 -2.07
CA PHE A 37 0.80 26.21 -1.64
C PHE A 37 1.94 26.33 -0.62
N VAL A 38 1.95 25.47 0.40
CA VAL A 38 2.99 25.46 1.44
C VAL A 38 4.36 25.12 0.82
N ALA A 39 4.43 24.12 -0.05
CA ALA A 39 5.66 23.74 -0.73
C ALA A 39 6.21 24.86 -1.64
N LEU A 40 5.33 25.61 -2.31
CA LEU A 40 5.72 26.75 -3.15
C LEU A 40 6.22 27.93 -2.32
N GLU A 41 5.59 28.27 -1.20
CA GLU A 41 6.11 29.30 -0.28
C GLU A 41 7.52 28.95 0.21
N GLU A 42 7.74 27.68 0.60
CA GLU A 42 9.06 27.19 1.04
C GLU A 42 10.09 27.24 -0.09
N ALA A 43 9.72 26.84 -1.29
CA ALA A 43 10.63 26.86 -2.43
C ALA A 43 11.05 28.27 -2.84
N ILE A 44 10.24 29.29 -2.56
CA ILE A 44 10.56 30.70 -2.81
C ILE A 44 11.59 31.23 -1.80
N LEU A 45 11.56 30.73 -0.56
CA LEU A 45 12.52 31.11 0.49
C LEU A 45 13.91 30.49 0.25
N LYS A 46 13.96 29.35 -0.44
CA LYS A 46 15.21 28.65 -0.77
C LYS A 46 16.03 29.38 -1.84
N THR A 47 17.34 29.18 -1.81
CA THR A 47 18.26 29.74 -2.80
C THR A 47 18.05 29.12 -4.18
N GLU A 48 18.55 29.77 -5.24
CA GLU A 48 18.41 29.23 -6.61
C GLU A 48 19.05 27.85 -6.77
N ALA A 49 20.17 27.61 -6.07
CA ALA A 49 20.91 26.36 -6.10
C ALA A 49 20.10 25.21 -5.45
N GLU A 50 19.46 25.48 -4.31
CA GLU A 50 18.68 24.47 -3.58
C GLU A 50 17.36 24.12 -4.27
N ARG A 51 16.69 25.09 -4.90
CA ARG A 51 15.41 24.85 -5.59
C ARG A 51 15.58 24.25 -6.99
N GLY A 52 16.73 24.45 -7.63
CA GLY A 52 17.05 23.89 -8.95
C GLY A 52 16.37 24.58 -10.15
N TRP A 53 15.68 25.71 -9.94
CA TRP A 53 15.03 26.49 -11.00
C TRP A 53 15.07 27.99 -10.68
N LYS A 54 14.72 28.87 -11.64
CA LYS A 54 14.75 30.33 -11.45
C LYS A 54 13.35 30.93 -11.28
N LEU A 55 13.23 31.93 -10.41
CA LEU A 55 12.06 32.79 -10.36
C LEU A 55 12.03 33.68 -11.60
N MET A 56 10.83 33.98 -12.10
CA MET A 56 10.64 34.86 -13.24
C MET A 56 11.00 36.30 -12.83
N ALA A 57 11.77 37.00 -13.66
CA ALA A 57 12.14 38.40 -13.41
C ALA A 57 10.94 39.36 -13.49
N SER A 58 9.87 38.96 -14.18
CA SER A 58 8.63 39.69 -14.29
C SER A 58 7.46 38.77 -13.94
N SER A 59 6.62 39.22 -13.02
CA SER A 59 5.40 38.53 -12.63
C SER A 59 4.53 38.28 -13.85
N ARG A 60 3.98 37.07 -13.95
CA ARG A 60 2.93 36.81 -14.93
C ARG A 60 1.76 37.77 -14.74
N LYS A 61 1.29 38.35 -15.84
CA LYS A 61 0.03 39.10 -15.82
C LYS A 61 -1.13 38.12 -15.72
N PRO A 62 -2.14 38.38 -14.87
CA PRO A 62 -3.35 37.55 -14.85
C PRO A 62 -3.95 37.54 -16.27
N GLY A 63 -4.07 36.35 -16.85
CA GLY A 63 -4.55 36.20 -18.22
C GLY A 63 -6.00 36.67 -18.30
N LYS A 64 -6.31 37.58 -19.24
CA LYS A 64 -7.69 37.90 -19.67
C LYS A 64 -8.29 36.71 -20.45
N GLY A 65 -8.39 35.55 -19.81
CA GLY A 65 -9.04 34.37 -20.38
C GLY A 65 -10.50 34.33 -19.95
N LYS A 66 -11.43 34.15 -20.90
CA LYS A 66 -12.85 33.88 -20.64
C LYS A 66 -13.03 32.48 -20.04
N GLY A 67 -12.46 32.21 -18.87
CA GLY A 67 -12.78 31.06 -18.05
C GLY A 67 -13.89 31.49 -17.10
N ARG A 68 -15.09 30.91 -17.26
CA ARG A 68 -16.21 31.16 -16.34
C ARG A 68 -15.73 30.80 -14.93
N GLU A 69 -15.74 31.77 -14.01
CA GLU A 69 -15.54 31.57 -12.58
C GLU A 69 -16.61 30.58 -12.10
N ILE A 70 -16.28 29.29 -12.12
CA ILE A 70 -17.08 28.27 -11.48
C ILE A 70 -16.44 28.11 -10.11
N ALA A 71 -17.11 28.68 -9.10
CA ALA A 71 -16.77 28.48 -7.70
C ALA A 71 -16.71 26.97 -7.44
N CYS A 72 -15.49 26.46 -7.26
CA CYS A 72 -15.26 25.07 -6.91
C CYS A 72 -15.27 25.00 -5.38
N LEU A 73 -16.37 24.49 -4.82
CA LEU A 73 -16.56 24.35 -3.38
C LEU A 73 -15.38 23.63 -2.69
N GLU A 74 -14.78 22.64 -3.36
CA GLU A 74 -13.57 21.95 -2.88
C GLU A 74 -12.33 22.85 -2.78
N LEU A 75 -12.14 23.78 -3.73
CA LEU A 75 -11.03 24.74 -3.66
C LEU A 75 -11.25 25.78 -2.55
N GLU A 76 -12.49 26.24 -2.37
CA GLU A 76 -12.82 27.21 -1.32
C GLU A 76 -12.68 26.60 0.08
N THR A 77 -13.07 25.34 0.25
CA THR A 77 -12.87 24.60 1.49
C THR A 77 -11.38 24.38 1.78
N GLU A 78 -10.58 24.00 0.78
CA GLU A 78 -9.12 23.90 0.93
C GLU A 78 -8.46 25.23 1.31
N LYS A 79 -8.86 26.34 0.69
CA LYS A 79 -8.36 27.69 1.05
C LYS A 79 -8.76 28.09 2.48
N SER A 80 -9.99 27.79 2.88
CA SER A 80 -10.47 28.05 4.25
C SER A 80 -9.70 27.22 5.26
N TRP A 81 -9.44 25.94 4.96
CA TRP A 81 -8.59 25.09 5.79
C TRP A 81 -7.16 25.60 5.86
N LEU A 82 -6.57 25.98 4.73
CA LEU A 82 -5.20 26.49 4.67
C LEU A 82 -5.06 27.77 5.49
N SER A 83 -5.95 28.75 5.32
CA SER A 83 -5.86 30.02 6.06
C SER A 83 -5.94 29.82 7.59
N LYS A 84 -6.72 28.83 8.05
CA LYS A 84 -6.82 28.47 9.47
C LYS A 84 -5.57 27.74 9.98
N ASN A 85 -5.00 26.82 9.19
CA ASN A 85 -3.94 25.91 9.65
C ASN A 85 -2.52 26.34 9.25
N LEU A 86 -2.35 27.30 8.34
CA LEU A 86 -1.04 27.69 7.79
C LEU A 86 -0.03 28.07 8.88
N ARG A 87 -0.47 28.82 9.91
CA ARG A 87 0.39 29.19 11.04
C ARG A 87 0.85 27.98 11.83
N SER A 88 -0.06 27.04 12.12
CA SER A 88 0.27 25.80 12.84
C SER A 88 1.21 24.91 12.04
N ILE A 89 0.99 24.78 10.73
CA ILE A 89 1.84 23.99 9.83
C ILE A 89 3.25 24.59 9.78
N LYS A 90 3.36 25.92 9.63
CA LYS A 90 4.66 26.61 9.63
C LYS A 90 5.39 26.44 10.96
N ALA A 91 4.71 26.63 12.08
CA ALA A 91 5.30 26.45 13.41
C ALA A 91 5.79 25.02 13.65
N GLU A 92 5.01 24.01 13.25
CA GLU A 92 5.42 22.59 13.41
C GLU A 92 6.63 22.26 12.54
N LYS A 93 6.67 22.75 11.29
CA LYS A 93 7.81 22.57 10.40
C LYS A 93 9.07 23.29 10.89
N GLU A 94 8.95 24.52 11.39
CA GLU A 94 10.07 25.26 11.96
C GLU A 94 10.63 24.54 13.19
N LYS A 95 9.75 24.04 14.07
CA LYS A 95 10.15 23.22 15.22
C LYS A 95 10.84 21.92 14.81
N ALA A 96 10.35 21.24 13.77
CA ALA A 96 10.99 20.04 13.23
C ALA A 96 12.37 20.34 12.62
N ALA A 97 12.50 21.43 11.87
CA ALA A 97 13.78 21.87 11.30
C ALA A 97 14.80 22.25 12.39
N GLU A 98 14.35 22.95 13.43
CA GLU A 98 15.20 23.27 14.59
C GLU A 98 15.64 22.02 15.34
N ALA A 99 14.74 21.04 15.54
CA ALA A 99 15.08 19.77 16.15
C ALA A 99 16.11 18.99 15.30
N ALA A 100 15.97 18.99 13.98
CA ALA A 100 16.93 18.36 13.06
C ALA A 100 18.32 19.04 13.15
N ARG A 101 18.37 20.37 13.15
CA ARG A 101 19.62 21.14 13.30
C ARG A 101 20.33 20.84 14.62
N LYS A 102 19.59 20.80 15.74
CA LYS A 102 20.14 20.44 17.05
C LYS A 102 20.68 19.03 17.08
N ALA A 103 19.97 18.07 16.48
CA ALA A 103 20.46 16.70 16.37
C ALA A 103 21.78 16.62 15.59
N GLU A 104 21.92 17.38 14.50
CA GLU A 104 23.15 17.43 13.70
C GLU A 104 24.32 18.07 14.48
N GLU A 105 24.06 19.15 15.23
CA GLU A 105 25.03 19.76 16.14
C GLU A 105 25.47 18.81 17.26
N GLU A 106 24.53 18.04 17.85
CA GLU A 106 24.82 17.02 18.85
C GLU A 106 25.73 15.92 18.29
N ILE A 107 25.45 15.44 17.07
CA ILE A 107 26.29 14.47 16.38
C ILE A 107 27.69 15.05 16.14
N ALA A 108 27.79 16.29 15.64
CA ALA A 108 29.06 16.96 15.40
C ALA A 108 29.87 17.19 16.70
N SER A 109 29.21 17.34 17.85
CA SER A 109 29.86 17.47 19.16
C SER A 109 30.41 16.15 19.72
N GLY A 110 30.15 15.02 19.06
CA GLY A 110 30.53 13.69 19.51
C GLY A 110 29.51 13.03 20.44
N ALA A 111 28.34 13.64 20.65
CA ALA A 111 27.24 13.12 21.46
C ALA A 111 26.26 12.29 20.61
N PHE A 112 26.78 11.25 19.94
CA PHE A 112 26.00 10.34 19.09
C PHE A 112 26.11 8.88 19.54
N PHE A 113 25.23 8.04 18.99
CA PHE A 113 25.29 6.59 19.11
C PHE A 113 25.05 5.93 17.74
N GLU A 114 25.54 4.71 17.56
CA GLU A 114 25.29 3.92 16.36
C GLU A 114 24.00 3.11 16.53
N CYS A 115 23.06 3.26 15.59
CA CYS A 115 21.80 2.53 15.65
C CYS A 115 22.00 1.04 15.33
N GLY A 116 21.56 0.15 16.23
CA GLY A 116 21.67 -1.31 16.04
C GLY A 116 20.80 -1.93 14.93
N CYS A 117 20.06 -1.11 14.16
CA CYS A 117 19.24 -1.55 13.02
C CYS A 117 19.77 -1.04 11.68
N CYS A 118 20.04 0.27 11.55
CA CYS A 118 20.52 0.88 10.30
C CYS A 118 22.03 1.15 10.29
N TYR A 119 22.73 0.98 11.42
CA TYR A 119 24.15 1.32 11.59
C TYR A 119 24.48 2.78 11.25
N GLY A 120 23.48 3.67 11.31
CA GLY A 120 23.65 5.10 11.15
C GLY A 120 23.90 5.78 12.49
N ASP A 121 24.72 6.82 12.47
CA ASP A 121 24.97 7.69 13.62
C ASP A 121 23.74 8.56 13.89
N SER A 122 23.26 8.55 15.13
CA SER A 122 22.11 9.33 15.56
C SER A 122 22.42 10.10 16.84
N ALA A 123 21.81 11.27 17.00
CA ALA A 123 21.97 12.10 18.18
C ALA A 123 21.46 11.39 19.44
N LEU A 124 22.17 11.52 20.57
CA LEU A 124 21.74 10.88 21.82
C LEU A 124 20.35 11.35 22.30
N SER A 125 19.92 12.56 21.94
CA SER A 125 18.56 13.05 22.22
C SER A 125 17.44 12.25 21.55
N THR A 126 17.73 11.56 20.44
CA THR A 126 16.77 10.74 19.67
C THR A 126 16.96 9.25 19.90
N LEU A 127 17.69 8.87 20.96
CA LEU A 127 17.88 7.47 21.35
C LEU A 127 16.55 6.84 21.77
N VAL A 128 16.28 5.64 21.26
CA VAL A 128 15.18 4.76 21.67
C VAL A 128 15.78 3.43 22.12
N MET A 129 15.33 2.91 23.26
CA MET A 129 15.86 1.65 23.81
C MET A 129 14.78 0.59 24.01
N CYS A 130 15.13 -0.67 23.73
CA CYS A 130 14.29 -1.79 24.16
C CYS A 130 14.48 -2.05 25.67
N SER A 131 13.62 -2.89 26.27
CA SER A 131 13.73 -3.23 27.69
C SER A 131 15.04 -3.91 28.09
N ASN A 132 15.80 -4.46 27.13
CA ASN A 132 17.12 -5.05 27.36
C ASN A 132 18.29 -4.07 27.10
N GLY A 133 18.00 -2.80 26.77
CA GLY A 133 19.02 -1.77 26.56
C GLY A 133 19.65 -1.69 25.17
N CYS A 134 19.14 -2.42 24.16
CA CYS A 134 19.57 -2.24 22.78
C CYS A 134 19.12 -0.86 22.25
N GLN A 135 19.99 -0.19 21.50
CA GLN A 135 19.87 1.22 21.13
C GLN A 135 19.48 1.39 19.65
N PHE A 136 18.49 2.24 19.37
CA PHE A 136 17.95 2.47 18.03
C PHE A 136 17.58 3.94 17.81
N CYS A 137 17.63 4.39 16.56
CA CYS A 137 17.15 5.72 16.19
C CYS A 137 15.61 5.77 16.12
N THR A 138 15.04 6.97 16.30
CA THR A 138 13.60 7.21 16.20
C THR A 138 13.01 6.82 14.84
N GLU A 139 13.78 6.95 13.75
CA GLU A 139 13.33 6.58 12.40
C GLU A 139 13.11 5.08 12.27
N CYS A 140 14.10 4.26 12.69
CA CYS A 140 13.97 2.81 12.68
C CYS A 140 12.80 2.34 13.56
N PHE A 141 12.66 2.95 14.75
CA PHE A 141 11.55 2.64 15.65
C PHE A 141 10.18 3.03 15.06
N THR A 142 10.08 4.20 14.40
CA THR A 142 8.82 4.63 13.75
C THR A 142 8.45 3.71 12.59
N ASN A 143 9.44 3.26 11.81
CA ASN A 143 9.22 2.29 10.74
C ASN A 143 8.81 0.92 11.26
N LEU A 144 9.40 0.45 12.37
CA LEU A 144 8.96 -0.75 13.07
C LEU A 144 7.48 -0.63 13.47
N VAL A 145 7.11 0.46 14.13
CA VAL A 145 5.72 0.68 14.56
C VAL A 145 4.78 0.70 13.36
N ALA A 146 5.12 1.43 12.29
CA ALA A 146 4.32 1.47 11.07
C ALA A 146 4.15 0.07 10.46
N SER A 147 5.20 -0.75 10.45
CA SER A 147 5.15 -2.15 10.00
C SER A 147 4.24 -3.00 10.90
N GLN A 148 4.36 -2.89 12.23
CA GLN A 148 3.51 -3.66 13.16
C GLN A 148 2.04 -3.26 13.03
N VAL A 149 1.75 -1.96 12.92
CA VAL A 149 0.40 -1.45 12.66
C VAL A 149 -0.15 -1.99 11.34
N GLY A 150 0.66 -2.00 10.27
CA GLY A 150 0.29 -2.58 8.97
C GLY A 150 -0.01 -4.08 9.05
N LEU A 151 0.70 -4.81 9.91
CA LEU A 151 0.49 -6.24 10.19
C LEU A 151 -0.62 -6.50 11.24
N ARG A 152 -1.31 -5.47 11.73
CA ARG A 152 -2.30 -5.56 12.83
C ARG A 152 -1.75 -6.25 14.08
N LYS A 153 -0.49 -5.95 14.42
CA LYS A 153 0.19 -6.37 15.64
C LYS A 153 0.45 -5.16 16.54
N PHE A 154 0.36 -5.34 17.85
CA PHE A 154 0.64 -4.28 18.83
C PHE A 154 1.95 -4.48 19.59
N VAL A 155 2.51 -5.69 19.56
CA VAL A 155 3.80 -6.00 20.18
C VAL A 155 4.91 -5.40 19.32
N LEU A 156 5.78 -4.61 19.95
CA LEU A 156 6.93 -3.97 19.30
C LEU A 156 8.20 -4.75 19.64
N PRO A 157 8.61 -5.75 18.84
CA PRO A 157 9.80 -6.55 19.13
C PRO A 157 11.09 -5.74 18.94
N CYS A 158 12.14 -6.11 19.66
CA CYS A 158 13.48 -5.57 19.44
C CYS A 158 13.96 -5.86 18.01
N MET A 159 14.73 -4.94 17.45
CA MET A 159 15.27 -5.00 16.08
C MET A 159 16.74 -5.45 16.03
N SER A 160 17.35 -5.79 17.17
CA SER A 160 18.76 -6.19 17.21
C SER A 160 18.98 -7.51 16.46
N VAL A 161 20.07 -7.55 15.68
CA VAL A 161 20.52 -8.74 14.94
C VAL A 161 20.96 -9.87 15.87
N ASP A 162 21.31 -9.55 17.12
CA ASP A 162 21.80 -10.49 18.12
C ASP A 162 20.70 -11.40 18.70
N GLY A 163 19.47 -11.34 18.17
CA GLY A 163 18.36 -12.20 18.57
C GLY A 163 17.75 -11.79 19.91
N CYS A 164 17.74 -10.49 20.22
CA CYS A 164 17.15 -9.97 21.45
C CYS A 164 15.62 -10.22 21.48
N ALA A 165 15.15 -11.04 22.43
CA ALA A 165 13.74 -11.40 22.57
C ALA A 165 12.87 -10.36 23.31
N SER A 166 13.45 -9.24 23.75
CA SER A 166 12.71 -8.18 24.43
C SER A 166 11.83 -7.37 23.48
N SER A 167 10.85 -6.65 24.02
CA SER A 167 10.07 -5.64 23.30
C SER A 167 10.45 -4.22 23.71
N PHE A 168 10.00 -3.24 22.94
CA PHE A 168 10.03 -1.84 23.34
C PHE A 168 8.92 -1.55 24.37
N PRO A 169 9.21 -0.75 25.41
CA PRO A 169 8.19 -0.32 26.36
C PRO A 169 7.26 0.72 25.73
N GLU A 170 6.01 0.75 26.19
CA GLU A 170 4.97 1.66 25.69
C GLU A 170 5.33 3.14 25.88
N ALA A 171 6.11 3.47 26.92
CA ALA A 171 6.61 4.83 27.16
C ALA A 171 7.49 5.37 26.01
N GLU A 172 8.26 4.52 25.34
CA GLU A 172 9.05 4.93 24.17
C GLU A 172 8.15 5.19 22.96
N ALA A 173 7.08 4.40 22.81
CA ALA A 173 6.06 4.63 21.80
C ALA A 173 5.34 5.96 22.01
N GLU A 174 4.92 6.28 23.23
CA GLU A 174 4.26 7.55 23.55
C GLU A 174 5.15 8.78 23.34
N ARG A 175 6.45 8.65 23.62
CA ARG A 175 7.42 9.75 23.47
C ARG A 175 7.71 10.09 22.01
N VAL A 176 7.82 9.06 21.16
CA VAL A 176 8.31 9.22 19.77
C VAL A 176 7.16 9.36 18.77
N LEU A 177 6.03 8.69 18.99
CA LEU A 177 4.99 8.57 17.97
C LEU A 177 4.00 9.74 17.99
N PRO A 178 3.48 10.14 16.81
CA PRO A 178 2.34 11.03 16.74
C PRO A 178 1.07 10.45 17.39
N PRO A 179 0.16 11.28 17.93
CA PRO A 179 -1.05 10.82 18.60
C PRO A 179 -1.94 9.91 17.73
N ILE A 180 -1.98 10.15 16.42
CA ILE A 180 -2.77 9.35 15.47
C ILE A 180 -2.23 7.91 15.39
N THR A 181 -0.91 7.76 15.29
CA THR A 181 -0.26 6.45 15.23
C THR A 181 -0.39 5.71 16.55
N MET A 182 -0.26 6.41 17.68
CA MET A 182 -0.46 5.81 18.99
C MET A 182 -1.89 5.32 19.20
N ALA A 183 -2.89 6.12 18.80
CA ALA A 183 -4.29 5.70 18.85
C ALA A 183 -4.56 4.46 17.99
N ALA A 184 -3.92 4.34 16.82
CA ALA A 184 -4.03 3.15 15.99
C ALA A 184 -3.42 1.91 16.67
N LEU A 185 -2.26 2.05 17.33
CA LEU A 185 -1.62 0.98 18.08
C LEU A 185 -2.49 0.52 19.26
N HIS A 186 -3.03 1.46 20.04
CA HIS A 186 -3.95 1.19 21.16
C HIS A 186 -5.21 0.48 20.69
N LYS A 187 -5.77 0.88 19.54
CA LYS A 187 -6.93 0.22 18.97
C LYS A 187 -6.65 -1.25 18.63
N ILE A 188 -5.50 -1.53 18.02
CA ILE A 188 -5.09 -2.92 17.72
C ILE A 188 -4.87 -3.71 19.02
N LYS A 189 -4.23 -3.10 20.02
CA LYS A 189 -4.02 -3.71 21.35
C LYS A 189 -5.36 -4.09 21.98
N GLN A 190 -6.30 -3.15 22.04
CA GLN A 190 -7.64 -3.39 22.60
C GLN A 190 -8.38 -4.50 21.85
N GLU A 191 -8.37 -4.49 20.51
CA GLU A 191 -8.98 -5.56 19.70
C GLU A 191 -8.36 -6.92 20.07
N LYS A 192 -7.04 -7.01 20.15
CA LYS A 192 -6.34 -8.28 20.47
C LYS A 192 -6.52 -8.73 21.91
N GLU A 193 -6.59 -7.83 22.88
CA GLU A 193 -6.84 -8.16 24.27
C GLU A 193 -8.26 -8.72 24.47
N VAL A 194 -9.25 -8.16 23.78
CA VAL A 194 -10.62 -8.69 23.75
C VAL A 194 -10.65 -10.08 23.12
N ASP A 195 -9.87 -10.33 22.08
CA ASP A 195 -9.76 -11.65 21.43
C ASP A 195 -9.12 -12.68 22.35
N LEU A 196 -8.07 -12.29 23.07
CA LEU A 196 -7.33 -13.16 23.98
C LEU A 196 -8.09 -13.44 25.27
N ALA A 197 -9.03 -12.58 25.66
CA ALA A 197 -9.89 -12.81 26.81
C ALA A 197 -10.83 -14.00 26.63
N ASP A 198 -11.00 -14.51 25.40
CA ASP A 198 -11.79 -15.69 25.03
C ASP A 198 -13.15 -15.74 25.73
N LEU A 199 -13.85 -14.60 25.71
CA LEU A 199 -15.14 -14.46 26.35
C LEU A 199 -16.19 -15.32 25.63
N GLU A 200 -16.88 -16.16 26.40
CA GLU A 200 -17.96 -16.99 25.88
C GLU A 200 -19.08 -16.13 25.28
N GLY A 201 -19.56 -16.51 24.09
CA GLY A 201 -20.59 -15.77 23.36
C GLY A 201 -20.14 -14.44 22.75
N LEU A 202 -18.84 -14.12 22.75
CA LEU A 202 -18.31 -12.90 22.15
C LEU A 202 -18.45 -12.91 20.62
N GLU A 203 -19.27 -11.99 20.11
CA GLU A 203 -19.48 -11.79 18.69
C GLU A 203 -19.03 -10.39 18.27
N LYS A 204 -18.41 -10.32 17.10
CA LYS A 204 -17.85 -9.06 16.56
C LYS A 204 -18.63 -8.60 15.35
N CYS A 205 -18.79 -7.29 15.25
CA CYS A 205 -19.27 -6.64 14.04
C CYS A 205 -18.24 -6.80 12.91
N PRO A 206 -18.65 -7.20 11.70
CA PRO A 206 -17.73 -7.28 10.56
C PRO A 206 -17.39 -5.92 9.92
N PHE A 207 -18.17 -4.88 10.24
CA PHE A 207 -18.04 -3.56 9.62
C PHE A 207 -17.38 -2.52 10.53
N CYS A 208 -17.25 -2.80 11.83
CA CYS A 208 -16.61 -1.89 12.77
C CYS A 208 -15.97 -2.63 13.95
N PRO A 209 -15.13 -1.97 14.75
CA PRO A 209 -14.47 -2.57 15.92
C PRO A 209 -15.40 -2.92 17.11
N PHE A 210 -16.72 -2.88 16.94
CA PHE A 210 -17.66 -3.17 18.03
C PHE A 210 -17.76 -4.69 18.24
N ALA A 211 -17.71 -5.11 19.49
CA ALA A 211 -17.91 -6.49 19.91
C ALA A 211 -18.86 -6.52 21.09
N MET A 212 -19.69 -7.56 21.18
CA MET A 212 -20.59 -7.75 22.32
C MET A 212 -20.82 -9.24 22.55
N VAL A 213 -21.16 -9.58 23.79
CA VAL A 213 -21.56 -10.94 24.16
C VAL A 213 -23.03 -11.13 23.81
N LEU A 214 -23.34 -12.23 23.13
CA LEU A 214 -24.70 -12.68 22.82
C LEU A 214 -24.97 -14.01 23.54
N ASP A 215 -25.89 -13.98 24.51
CA ASP A 215 -26.26 -15.16 25.29
C ASP A 215 -27.04 -16.20 24.47
N ASN A 216 -27.69 -15.77 23.38
CA ASN A 216 -28.50 -16.65 22.54
C ASN A 216 -27.69 -17.18 21.35
N GLU A 217 -27.28 -18.45 21.42
CA GLU A 217 -26.58 -19.14 20.34
C GLU A 217 -27.40 -19.24 19.03
N HIS A 218 -28.73 -19.25 19.14
CA HIS A 218 -29.62 -19.42 17.98
C HIS A 218 -29.96 -18.12 17.27
N GLU A 219 -29.61 -16.98 17.84
CA GLU A 219 -29.77 -15.68 17.18
C GLU A 219 -28.94 -15.68 15.89
N ARG A 220 -29.56 -15.42 14.74
CA ARG A 220 -28.84 -15.46 13.44
C ARG A 220 -28.27 -14.10 13.05
N LEU A 221 -28.78 -13.04 13.67
CA LEU A 221 -28.42 -11.66 13.38
C LEU A 221 -27.54 -11.08 14.48
N PHE A 222 -26.61 -10.22 14.09
CA PHE A 222 -25.79 -9.42 14.98
C PHE A 222 -26.16 -7.96 14.77
N ASN A 223 -26.69 -7.33 15.80
CA ASN A 223 -27.18 -5.97 15.76
C ASN A 223 -26.10 -5.07 16.37
N CYS A 224 -25.37 -4.33 15.52
CA CYS A 224 -24.34 -3.45 16.02
C CYS A 224 -24.93 -2.30 16.84
N GLN A 225 -24.58 -2.20 18.13
CA GLN A 225 -25.09 -1.14 19.02
C GLN A 225 -24.29 0.17 18.94
N ARG A 226 -23.29 0.25 18.05
CA ARG A 226 -22.55 1.49 17.82
C ARG A 226 -23.41 2.45 16.99
N GLU A 227 -23.64 3.66 17.51
CA GLU A 227 -24.48 4.69 16.86
C GLU A 227 -24.04 5.03 15.43
N ASP A 228 -22.72 5.11 15.18
CA ASP A 228 -22.18 5.41 13.85
C ASP A 228 -22.33 4.25 12.84
N CYS A 229 -22.47 3.01 13.32
CA CYS A 229 -22.54 1.83 12.47
C CYS A 229 -24.00 1.36 12.33
N GLY A 230 -24.63 0.90 13.41
CA GLY A 230 -26.02 0.44 13.40
C GLY A 230 -26.32 -0.73 12.45
N ILE A 231 -25.33 -1.28 11.73
CA ILE A 231 -25.53 -2.30 10.71
C ILE A 231 -25.92 -3.62 11.37
N VAL A 232 -26.98 -4.23 10.86
CA VAL A 232 -27.37 -5.60 11.19
C VAL A 232 -26.66 -6.55 10.24
N SER A 233 -25.98 -7.55 10.78
CA SER A 233 -25.16 -8.49 10.02
C SER A 233 -25.50 -9.94 10.35
N CYS A 234 -25.36 -10.86 9.40
CA CYS A 234 -25.56 -12.28 9.65
C CYS A 234 -24.36 -12.84 10.45
N ARG A 235 -24.62 -13.55 11.56
CA ARG A 235 -23.57 -14.14 12.40
C ARG A 235 -22.76 -15.22 11.69
N GLN A 236 -23.38 -15.95 10.76
CA GLN A 236 -22.75 -17.08 10.06
C GLN A 236 -21.84 -16.63 8.92
N CYS A 237 -22.33 -15.75 8.03
CA CYS A 237 -21.57 -15.34 6.85
C CYS A 237 -20.89 -13.96 7.02
N LYS A 238 -21.15 -13.26 8.12
CA LYS A 238 -20.62 -11.93 8.45
C LYS A 238 -20.88 -10.86 7.36
N LYS A 239 -21.95 -11.04 6.58
CA LYS A 239 -22.45 -10.06 5.59
C LYS A 239 -23.60 -9.26 6.18
N GLU A 240 -24.04 -8.20 5.50
CA GLU A 240 -25.25 -7.46 5.87
C GLU A 240 -26.47 -8.38 5.95
N ASP A 241 -27.46 -8.00 6.75
CA ASP A 241 -28.71 -8.73 6.87
C ASP A 241 -29.31 -9.02 5.50
N HIS A 242 -29.71 -10.28 5.35
CA HIS A 242 -30.19 -10.84 4.11
C HIS A 242 -31.36 -11.79 4.31
N LEU A 243 -31.98 -11.81 5.50
CA LEU A 243 -33.20 -12.58 5.68
C LEU A 243 -34.30 -12.03 4.74
N PRO A 244 -35.07 -12.90 4.07
CA PRO A 244 -35.18 -14.36 4.27
C PRO A 244 -34.19 -15.23 3.48
N LYS A 245 -33.31 -14.65 2.66
CA LYS A 245 -32.34 -15.43 1.84
C LYS A 245 -31.38 -16.23 2.71
N THR A 246 -30.92 -17.35 2.19
CA THR A 246 -29.87 -18.15 2.80
C THR A 246 -28.49 -17.53 2.55
N CYS A 247 -27.50 -17.89 3.37
CA CYS A 247 -26.12 -17.43 3.20
C CYS A 247 -25.53 -17.82 1.83
N ALA A 248 -25.97 -18.98 1.29
CA ALA A 248 -25.55 -19.48 -0.01
C ALA A 248 -26.12 -18.65 -1.17
N GLU A 249 -27.42 -18.33 -1.12
CA GLU A 249 -28.08 -17.47 -2.12
C GLU A 249 -27.45 -16.07 -2.15
N MET A 250 -27.10 -15.52 -0.98
CA MET A 250 -26.39 -14.25 -0.91
C MET A 250 -24.97 -14.28 -1.44
N ASP A 251 -24.31 -15.43 -1.42
CA ASP A 251 -22.99 -15.58 -2.02
C ASP A 251 -23.07 -15.67 -3.53
N SER A 252 -24.09 -16.37 -4.07
CA SER A 252 -24.34 -16.42 -5.51
C SER A 252 -24.87 -15.11 -6.09
N ASP A 253 -25.62 -14.32 -5.31
CA ASP A 253 -26.15 -13.02 -5.71
C ASP A 253 -25.09 -11.91 -5.68
N ARG A 254 -23.92 -12.16 -5.07
CA ARG A 254 -22.76 -11.28 -5.28
C ARG A 254 -22.42 -11.33 -6.76
N LYS A 255 -22.87 -10.32 -7.49
CA LYS A 255 -22.31 -9.94 -8.79
C LYS A 255 -20.83 -9.66 -8.56
N ILE A 256 -20.00 -10.69 -8.62
CA ILE A 256 -18.58 -10.54 -8.85
C ILE A 256 -18.51 -9.91 -10.23
N ASP A 257 -18.15 -8.63 -10.28
CA ASP A 257 -18.01 -7.90 -11.53
C ASP A 257 -17.18 -8.73 -12.51
N GLY A 258 -17.55 -8.71 -13.79
CA GLY A 258 -16.81 -9.47 -14.81
C GLY A 258 -15.31 -9.17 -14.81
N ILE A 259 -14.93 -7.97 -14.34
CA ILE A 259 -13.55 -7.54 -14.10
C ILE A 259 -12.88 -8.38 -13.00
N HIS A 260 -13.51 -8.51 -11.82
CA HIS A 260 -12.95 -9.30 -10.72
C HIS A 260 -12.78 -10.78 -11.07
N ARG A 261 -13.68 -11.36 -11.88
CA ARG A 261 -13.51 -12.73 -12.39
C ARG A 261 -12.32 -12.86 -13.33
N VAL A 262 -12.05 -11.84 -14.15
CA VAL A 262 -10.88 -11.80 -15.02
C VAL A 262 -9.60 -11.62 -14.20
N GLU A 263 -9.61 -10.75 -13.18
CA GLU A 263 -8.48 -10.55 -12.25
C GLU A 263 -8.14 -11.82 -11.46
N GLU A 264 -9.14 -12.53 -10.96
CA GLU A 264 -8.97 -13.81 -10.27
C GLU A 264 -8.39 -14.87 -11.22
N ALA A 265 -8.88 -14.95 -12.46
CA ALA A 265 -8.36 -15.85 -13.48
C ALA A 265 -6.91 -15.49 -13.92
N MET A 266 -6.54 -14.21 -13.91
CA MET A 266 -5.16 -13.78 -14.14
C MET A 266 -4.25 -14.21 -12.98
N SER A 267 -4.74 -14.07 -11.75
CA SER A 267 -4.02 -14.44 -10.53
C SER A 267 -3.80 -15.95 -10.43
N GLU A 268 -4.84 -16.75 -10.73
CA GLU A 268 -4.76 -18.21 -10.74
C GLU A 268 -3.77 -18.73 -11.80
N ALA A 269 -3.67 -18.07 -12.96
CA ALA A 269 -2.71 -18.45 -14.00
C ALA A 269 -1.24 -18.25 -13.59
N LEU A 270 -0.97 -17.30 -12.68
CA LEU A 270 0.39 -17.01 -12.20
C LEU A 270 0.78 -17.86 -10.98
N ILE A 271 -0.19 -18.20 -10.13
CA ILE A 271 0.06 -18.94 -8.89
C ILE A 271 0.27 -20.42 -9.20
N ARG A 272 1.47 -20.93 -8.86
CA ARG A 272 1.75 -22.37 -8.88
C ARG A 272 1.59 -22.94 -7.48
N ARG A 273 1.33 -24.24 -7.37
CA ARG A 273 1.21 -24.94 -6.09
C ARG A 273 2.28 -26.00 -5.96
N CYS A 274 2.77 -26.20 -4.74
CA CYS A 274 3.72 -27.26 -4.46
C CYS A 274 3.12 -28.63 -4.85
N PRO A 275 3.79 -29.44 -5.68
CA PRO A 275 3.25 -30.72 -6.14
C PRO A 275 3.27 -31.82 -5.09
N ASN A 276 3.88 -31.56 -3.93
CA ASN A 276 3.76 -32.46 -2.80
C ASN A 276 2.31 -32.42 -2.28
N ALA A 277 1.60 -33.54 -2.43
CA ALA A 277 0.19 -33.69 -2.04
C ALA A 277 -0.08 -33.36 -0.56
N LYS A 278 0.94 -33.43 0.31
CA LYS A 278 0.83 -33.08 1.73
C LYS A 278 1.12 -31.60 2.03
N CYS A 279 1.55 -30.82 1.04
CA CYS A 279 1.95 -29.42 1.21
C CYS A 279 1.02 -28.45 0.46
N GLY A 280 0.96 -28.53 -0.88
CA GLY A 280 0.06 -27.68 -1.67
C GLY A 280 0.28 -26.16 -1.59
N GLU A 281 1.37 -25.71 -0.95
CA GLU A 281 1.68 -24.28 -0.72
C GLU A 281 1.70 -23.52 -2.06
N PRO A 282 0.92 -22.42 -2.19
CA PRO A 282 0.94 -21.57 -3.36
C PRO A 282 2.23 -20.73 -3.41
N TYR A 283 2.79 -20.52 -4.59
CA TYR A 283 3.96 -19.68 -4.81
C TYR A 283 3.93 -19.06 -6.20
N VAL A 284 4.57 -17.90 -6.32
CA VAL A 284 4.80 -17.19 -7.59
C VAL A 284 6.31 -17.03 -7.76
N LYS A 285 6.79 -17.19 -9.00
CA LYS A 285 8.19 -16.97 -9.32
C LYS A 285 8.35 -15.54 -9.86
N GLU A 286 9.07 -14.72 -9.10
CA GLU A 286 9.45 -13.36 -9.55
C GLU A 286 10.69 -13.43 -10.45
N ASP A 287 11.79 -14.01 -9.94
CA ASP A 287 13.07 -14.09 -10.64
C ASP A 287 13.79 -15.43 -10.40
N GLY A 288 14.81 -15.73 -11.22
CA GLY A 288 15.71 -16.87 -11.04
C GLY A 288 15.44 -18.08 -11.93
N CYS A 289 15.95 -19.26 -11.55
CA CYS A 289 15.84 -20.48 -12.34
C CYS A 289 14.54 -21.26 -12.09
N ASN A 290 14.16 -22.12 -13.02
CA ASN A 290 12.94 -22.93 -12.95
C ASN A 290 13.01 -24.12 -11.99
N LYS A 291 14.12 -24.28 -11.25
CA LYS A 291 14.25 -25.24 -10.16
C LYS A 291 13.80 -24.57 -8.86
N ILE A 292 12.56 -24.78 -8.49
CA ILE A 292 11.95 -24.21 -7.28
C ILE A 292 12.13 -25.16 -6.12
N THR A 293 12.45 -24.62 -4.94
CA THR A 293 12.48 -25.39 -3.69
C THR A 293 11.38 -24.85 -2.78
N CYS A 294 10.41 -25.69 -2.43
CA CYS A 294 9.33 -25.30 -1.55
C CYS A 294 9.88 -24.94 -0.15
N PRO A 295 9.59 -23.76 0.42
CA PRO A 295 10.08 -23.39 1.74
C PRO A 295 9.50 -24.28 2.85
N SER A 296 8.24 -24.71 2.70
CA SER A 296 7.51 -25.47 3.73
C SER A 296 7.92 -26.94 3.80
N CYS A 297 7.98 -27.63 2.65
CA CYS A 297 8.27 -29.08 2.61
C CYS A 297 9.63 -29.45 2.01
N ARG A 298 10.41 -28.46 1.55
CA ARG A 298 11.73 -28.62 0.90
C ARG A 298 11.73 -29.49 -0.36
N ALA A 299 10.55 -29.85 -0.89
CA ALA A 299 10.45 -30.54 -2.17
C ALA A 299 10.98 -29.62 -3.28
N VAL A 300 11.80 -30.19 -4.16
CA VAL A 300 12.33 -29.49 -5.33
C VAL A 300 11.46 -29.83 -6.53
N SER A 301 10.93 -28.82 -7.21
CA SER A 301 10.04 -28.99 -8.36
C SER A 301 10.43 -28.09 -9.53
N CYS A 302 9.96 -28.45 -10.71
CA CYS A 302 10.08 -27.62 -11.90
C CYS A 302 8.94 -26.59 -11.95
N TYR A 303 9.27 -25.31 -12.15
CA TYR A 303 8.28 -24.25 -12.33
C TYR A 303 7.39 -24.47 -13.56
N ILE A 304 7.95 -24.99 -14.65
CA ILE A 304 7.24 -25.11 -15.94
C ILE A 304 6.17 -26.21 -15.87
N CYS A 305 6.57 -27.43 -15.53
CA CYS A 305 5.68 -28.60 -15.57
C CYS A 305 5.10 -29.00 -14.21
N GLY A 306 5.55 -28.40 -13.11
CA GLY A 306 5.04 -28.68 -11.76
C GLY A 306 5.43 -30.05 -11.20
N ILE A 307 6.34 -30.81 -11.83
CA ILE A 307 6.74 -32.13 -11.32
C ILE A 307 7.90 -31.99 -10.33
N ILE A 308 7.98 -32.89 -9.34
CA ILE A 308 9.11 -33.01 -8.43
C ILE A 308 10.35 -33.45 -9.21
N VAL A 309 11.46 -32.73 -9.06
CA VAL A 309 12.71 -32.98 -9.78
C VAL A 309 13.85 -33.27 -8.81
N GLU A 310 14.71 -34.19 -9.20
CA GLU A 310 15.96 -34.49 -8.49
C GLU A 310 17.12 -33.79 -9.20
N GLY A 311 17.75 -32.82 -8.53
CA GLY A 311 18.88 -32.09 -9.08
C GLY A 311 18.54 -31.28 -10.34
N TYR A 312 19.39 -31.41 -11.37
CA TYR A 312 19.30 -30.63 -12.61
C TYR A 312 19.02 -31.48 -13.86
N SER A 313 18.85 -32.80 -13.71
CA SER A 313 18.67 -33.73 -14.85
C SER A 313 17.39 -33.51 -15.67
N HIS A 314 16.43 -32.76 -15.12
CA HIS A 314 15.17 -32.41 -15.77
C HIS A 314 15.33 -31.26 -16.79
N PHE A 315 16.40 -30.48 -16.72
CA PHE A 315 16.53 -29.25 -17.50
C PHE A 315 17.55 -29.37 -18.63
N LYS A 316 17.16 -28.95 -19.85
CA LYS A 316 17.99 -29.09 -21.06
C LYS A 316 19.23 -28.19 -21.07
N ASN A 317 19.17 -27.00 -20.46
CA ASN A 317 20.22 -25.98 -20.48
C ASN A 317 20.85 -25.75 -19.10
N ALA A 318 21.09 -26.81 -18.33
CA ALA A 318 21.62 -26.74 -16.95
C ALA A 318 23.05 -26.15 -16.81
N GLY A 319 23.61 -25.54 -17.85
CA GLY A 319 24.94 -24.95 -17.89
C GLY A 319 26.07 -25.96 -18.09
N SER A 320 27.24 -25.48 -18.48
CA SER A 320 28.44 -26.30 -18.78
C SER A 320 29.07 -26.99 -17.56
N ASN A 321 28.56 -26.73 -16.34
CA ASN A 321 29.09 -27.28 -15.09
C ASN A 321 28.38 -28.57 -14.62
N TYR A 322 27.38 -29.05 -15.36
CA TYR A 322 26.69 -30.32 -15.03
C TYR A 322 27.18 -31.45 -15.96
N THR A 323 27.89 -32.42 -15.39
CA THR A 323 28.42 -33.60 -16.10
C THR A 323 27.52 -34.84 -15.98
N GLY A 324 26.33 -34.70 -15.37
CA GLY A 324 25.40 -35.81 -15.15
C GLY A 324 24.52 -36.14 -16.37
N PRO A 325 23.89 -37.32 -16.41
CA PRO A 325 23.02 -37.72 -17.52
C PRO A 325 21.79 -36.81 -17.61
N VAL A 326 21.67 -36.09 -18.72
CA VAL A 326 20.43 -35.36 -19.08
C VAL A 326 19.44 -36.38 -19.59
N LYS A 327 18.26 -36.50 -18.96
CA LYS A 327 17.20 -37.36 -19.51
C LYS A 327 16.68 -36.72 -20.80
N SER A 328 16.79 -37.41 -21.92
CA SER A 328 16.44 -36.93 -23.26
C SER A 328 14.94 -36.63 -23.48
N THR A 329 14.09 -36.81 -22.45
CA THR A 329 12.63 -36.75 -22.53
C THR A 329 12.02 -35.45 -21.98
N SER A 330 12.77 -34.57 -21.30
CA SER A 330 12.20 -33.38 -20.66
C SER A 330 12.38 -32.11 -21.49
N ASN A 331 11.27 -31.48 -21.90
CA ASN A 331 11.23 -30.23 -22.68
C ASN A 331 11.41 -28.93 -21.87
N CYS A 332 11.78 -29.02 -20.59
CA CYS A 332 11.83 -27.86 -19.70
C CYS A 332 13.22 -27.21 -19.67
N GLU A 333 13.26 -25.88 -19.70
CA GLU A 333 14.48 -25.06 -19.60
C GLU A 333 14.72 -24.66 -18.14
N LEU A 334 15.97 -24.69 -17.67
CA LEU A 334 16.37 -24.21 -16.35
C LEU A 334 16.27 -22.69 -16.28
N TRP A 335 16.66 -22.03 -17.37
CA TRP A 335 16.62 -20.58 -17.54
C TRP A 335 15.80 -20.26 -18.77
N ASP A 336 14.78 -19.43 -18.58
CA ASP A 336 13.90 -18.92 -19.63
C ASP A 336 13.44 -17.49 -19.29
N ASP A 337 12.80 -16.84 -20.27
CA ASP A 337 12.13 -15.57 -20.06
C ASP A 337 10.83 -15.79 -19.28
N SER A 338 10.92 -15.62 -17.97
CA SER A 338 9.80 -15.82 -17.04
C SER A 338 8.67 -14.82 -17.27
N ALA A 339 8.99 -13.58 -17.68
CA ALA A 339 7.98 -12.56 -17.98
C ALA A 339 7.16 -12.97 -19.22
N LYS A 340 7.84 -13.42 -20.28
CA LYS A 340 7.18 -13.92 -21.49
C LYS A 340 6.31 -15.15 -21.22
N ARG A 341 6.77 -16.09 -20.38
CA ARG A 341 5.97 -17.27 -20.01
C ARG A 341 4.76 -16.91 -19.19
N ASN A 342 4.94 -16.13 -18.14
CA ASN A 342 3.85 -15.68 -17.28
C ASN A 342 2.77 -14.95 -18.12
N PHE A 343 3.19 -14.13 -19.08
CA PHE A 343 2.28 -13.51 -20.04
C PHE A 343 1.52 -14.53 -20.90
N GLN A 344 2.20 -15.56 -21.41
CA GLN A 344 1.58 -16.64 -22.18
C GLN A 344 0.58 -17.45 -21.35
N ASP A 345 0.94 -17.81 -20.12
CA ASP A 345 0.08 -18.57 -19.21
C ASP A 345 -1.21 -17.79 -18.90
N VAL A 346 -1.07 -16.51 -18.54
CA VAL A 346 -2.19 -15.60 -18.32
C VAL A 346 -3.05 -15.44 -19.58
N SER A 347 -2.43 -15.24 -20.74
CA SER A 347 -3.14 -15.06 -22.02
C SER A 347 -3.85 -16.34 -22.50
N SER A 348 -3.33 -17.51 -22.12
CA SER A 348 -3.92 -18.81 -22.43
C SER A 348 -5.10 -19.18 -21.53
N SER A 349 -5.27 -18.49 -20.40
CA SER A 349 -6.43 -18.65 -19.53
C SER A 349 -7.71 -18.38 -20.34
N THR A 350 -8.65 -19.32 -20.30
CA THR A 350 -9.84 -19.30 -21.17
C THR A 350 -10.68 -18.04 -20.94
N LEU A 351 -10.82 -17.62 -19.68
CA LEU A 351 -11.56 -16.40 -19.31
C LEU A 351 -10.84 -15.13 -19.79
N VAL A 352 -9.51 -15.07 -19.65
CA VAL A 352 -8.69 -13.94 -20.10
C VAL A 352 -8.71 -13.83 -21.62
N ARG A 353 -8.60 -14.95 -22.32
CA ARG A 353 -8.66 -15.00 -23.79
C ARG A 353 -10.00 -14.52 -24.32
N LEU A 354 -11.11 -15.00 -23.74
CA LEU A 354 -12.46 -14.56 -24.10
C LEU A 354 -12.67 -13.06 -23.84
N TRP A 355 -12.10 -12.55 -22.74
CA TRP A 355 -12.14 -11.12 -22.43
C TRP A 355 -11.31 -10.28 -23.42
N LEU A 356 -10.12 -10.74 -23.81
CA LEU A 356 -9.30 -10.08 -24.84
C LEU A 356 -9.98 -10.10 -26.22
N GLU A 357 -10.57 -11.23 -26.61
CA GLU A 357 -11.32 -11.37 -27.87
C GLU A 357 -12.56 -10.45 -27.90
N GLN A 358 -13.32 -10.36 -26.80
CA GLN A 358 -14.44 -9.42 -26.66
C GLN A 358 -13.97 -7.95 -26.69
N SER A 359 -12.85 -7.65 -26.04
CA SER A 359 -12.30 -6.29 -26.03
C SER A 359 -11.81 -5.86 -27.41
N LEU A 360 -11.16 -6.76 -28.15
CA LEU A 360 -10.68 -6.53 -29.52
C LEU A 360 -11.83 -6.40 -30.52
N THR A 361 -12.89 -7.19 -30.37
CA THR A 361 -14.10 -7.05 -31.19
C THR A 361 -14.82 -5.74 -30.92
N LEU A 362 -14.95 -5.30 -29.67
CA LEU A 362 -15.50 -3.98 -29.33
C LEU A 362 -14.64 -2.82 -29.87
N LEU A 363 -13.31 -2.93 -29.80
CA LEU A 363 -12.38 -1.99 -30.41
C LEU A 363 -12.51 -1.97 -31.95
N SER A 364 -12.67 -3.13 -32.59
CA SER A 364 -12.88 -3.21 -34.04
C SER A 364 -14.21 -2.60 -34.50
N LEU A 365 -15.27 -2.72 -33.69
CA LEU A 365 -16.56 -2.08 -33.91
C LEU A 365 -16.49 -0.56 -33.71
N ALA A 366 -15.68 -0.09 -32.76
CA ALA A 366 -15.45 1.34 -32.53
C ALA A 366 -14.60 2.01 -33.63
N PHE A 367 -13.81 1.25 -34.39
CA PHE A 367 -12.91 1.74 -35.44
C PHE A 367 -13.32 1.33 -36.87
N SER A 368 -14.50 0.74 -37.07
CA SER A 368 -15.00 0.42 -38.43
C SER A 368 -15.38 1.70 -39.19
N PRO A 369 -14.83 1.96 -40.41
CA PRO A 369 -15.12 3.16 -41.19
C PRO A 369 -16.46 3.12 -41.95
N PHE A 370 -17.36 2.19 -41.61
CA PHE A 370 -18.68 2.06 -42.25
C PHE A 370 -19.81 2.09 -41.22
N HIS A 371 -20.24 3.29 -40.86
CA HIS A 371 -21.63 3.53 -40.45
C HIS A 371 -22.13 4.85 -41.04
N PRO A 372 -22.71 4.85 -42.25
CA PRO A 372 -23.59 5.93 -42.66
C PRO A 372 -24.96 5.73 -41.99
N PHE A 373 -25.68 6.82 -41.74
CA PHE A 373 -27.02 6.88 -41.10
C PHE A 373 -27.00 6.63 -39.57
N LEU A 374 -27.47 7.52 -38.69
CA LEU A 374 -28.57 8.49 -38.78
C LEU A 374 -28.28 9.75 -37.94
N TYR A 375 -28.16 10.90 -38.60
CA TYR A 375 -28.68 12.16 -38.05
C TYR A 375 -30.12 12.29 -38.54
N ARG A 376 -31.11 12.13 -37.65
CA ARG A 376 -32.43 12.76 -37.82
C ARG A 376 -33.19 12.85 -36.49
N ILE A 377 -33.52 14.09 -36.19
CA ILE A 377 -34.36 14.68 -35.11
C ILE A 377 -33.66 14.84 -33.77
#